data_AF-A0A8T2CBR7-F1
#
_entry.id   AF-A0A8T2CBR7-F1
#
_cell.length_a   1.000
_cell.length_b   1.000
_cell.length_c   1.000
_cell.angle_alpha   90.00
_cell.angle_beta   90.00
_cell.angle_gamma   90.00
#
_symmetry.space_group_name_H-M   'P 1'
#
loop_
_entity.id
_entity.type
_entity.pdbx_description
1 polymer ?
#
loop_
_entity_poly.entity_id
_entity_poly.type
_entity_poly.pdbx_seq_one_letter_code
_entity_poly.pdbx_strand_id
1 'polypeptide(L)'
;MDRDTVVFQWSGDSLVLLVNTDGNERGTRDPLVWSDADGLSCKRFGYKEGRVVFLFNSHEHSIDPDLLPSFLKCKKTPRRFVEDFPQKEVENFGPNLKLLVADVNTESLVYVSKQSGDEKKLRVDDVDHGVHTISVSGFDIINIKDTILRGNFNRMIAGHAELPPIQKIVEDLMRKPPFFIGSVDSDGARRTVRIFGMDIEANRLPARFYESHLNDKGEWES
;
A
#
# COMPACT_ATOMS: atom_id res chain seq x y z
N MET A 1 -13.87 -11.18 7.18
CA MET A 1 -13.70 -10.51 5.88
C MET A 1 -12.79 -9.35 6.13
N ASP A 2 -11.52 -9.51 5.78
CA ASP A 2 -10.51 -8.47 5.86
C ASP A 2 -10.83 -7.38 4.84
N ARG A 3 -10.70 -6.13 5.29
CA ARG A 3 -11.21 -4.93 4.59
C ARG A 3 -10.11 -3.94 4.27
N ASP A 4 -8.88 -4.44 4.17
CA ASP A 4 -7.73 -3.58 3.89
C ASP A 4 -7.98 -2.84 2.57
N THR A 5 -7.80 -1.53 2.60
CA THR A 5 -7.93 -0.67 1.42
C THR A 5 -6.78 0.30 1.43
N VAL A 6 -6.13 0.41 0.29
CA VAL A 6 -5.02 1.32 0.07
C VAL A 6 -5.45 2.38 -0.91
N VAL A 7 -5.22 3.64 -0.56
CA VAL A 7 -5.31 4.75 -1.50
C VAL A 7 -3.92 5.34 -1.63
N PHE A 8 -3.52 5.63 -2.85
CA PHE A 8 -2.22 6.25 -3.09
C PHE A 8 -2.31 7.30 -4.18
N GLN A 9 -1.39 8.26 -4.10
CA GLN A 9 -1.16 9.26 -5.14
C GLN A 9 0.17 9.00 -5.80
N TRP A 10 0.16 8.97 -7.12
CA TRP A 10 1.35 8.94 -7.93
C TRP A 10 1.47 10.20 -8.75
N SER A 11 2.58 10.94 -8.63
CA SER A 11 2.75 12.24 -9.26
C SER A 11 4.23 12.46 -9.61
N GLY A 12 4.64 12.13 -10.84
CA GLY A 12 6.00 12.37 -11.35
C GLY A 12 7.13 12.02 -10.38
N ASP A 13 7.52 13.00 -9.57
CA ASP A 13 8.57 12.95 -8.57
C ASP A 13 8.15 12.52 -7.16
N SER A 14 6.87 12.18 -6.93
CA SER A 14 6.33 11.87 -5.60
C SER A 14 5.32 10.73 -5.57
N LEU A 15 5.39 9.95 -4.48
CA LEU A 15 4.47 8.85 -4.17
C LEU A 15 3.96 9.01 -2.73
N VAL A 16 2.65 9.14 -2.59
CA VAL A 16 1.96 9.15 -1.30
C VAL A 16 1.17 7.86 -1.15
N LEU A 17 1.45 7.06 -0.13
CA LEU A 17 0.72 5.81 0.14
C LEU A 17 -0.02 5.91 1.47
N LEU A 18 -1.33 5.66 1.46
CA LEU A 18 -2.15 5.50 2.66
C LEU A 18 -2.75 4.10 2.71
N VAL A 19 -2.38 3.35 3.73
CA VAL A 19 -2.87 1.98 3.97
C VAL A 19 -3.83 2.03 5.14
N ASN A 20 -5.08 1.63 4.93
CA ASN A 20 -6.03 1.41 6.00
C ASN A 20 -6.21 -0.09 6.25
N THR A 21 -6.03 -0.50 7.51
CA THR A 21 -6.08 -1.92 7.88
C THR A 21 -7.00 -2.20 9.07
N ASP A 22 -7.80 -3.25 8.95
CA ASP A 22 -8.70 -3.73 10.01
C ASP A 22 -7.88 -4.59 11.00
N GLY A 23 -7.78 -4.16 12.27
CA GLY A 23 -6.94 -4.76 13.31
C GLY A 23 -7.49 -6.02 13.97
N ASN A 24 -8.33 -6.82 13.31
CA ASN A 24 -8.90 -8.03 13.92
C ASN A 24 -7.93 -9.24 13.90
N GLU A 25 -6.73 -9.07 13.34
CA GLU A 25 -5.70 -10.11 13.31
C GLU A 25 -4.98 -10.19 14.67
N ARG A 26 -5.24 -11.26 15.42
CA ARG A 26 -4.45 -11.66 16.61
C ARG A 26 -2.99 -12.03 16.28
N GLY A 27 -2.55 -11.87 15.04
CA GLY A 27 -1.17 -12.05 14.63
C GLY A 27 -0.41 -10.73 14.74
N THR A 28 0.65 -10.71 15.52
CA THR A 28 1.67 -9.65 15.47
C THR A 28 2.08 -9.42 14.01
N ARG A 29 1.63 -8.32 13.40
CA ARG A 29 2.17 -7.85 12.14
C ARG A 29 3.63 -7.49 12.40
N ASP A 30 4.55 -8.02 11.59
CA ASP A 30 5.98 -7.83 11.79
C ASP A 30 6.30 -6.33 11.78
N PRO A 31 7.15 -5.85 12.72
CA PRO A 31 7.53 -4.45 12.75
C PRO A 31 8.22 -4.04 11.45
N LEU A 32 8.02 -2.79 11.03
CA LEU A 32 8.85 -2.18 10.00
C LEU A 32 10.29 -2.09 10.54
N VAL A 33 11.23 -2.76 9.88
CA VAL A 33 12.64 -2.82 10.30
C VAL A 33 13.45 -1.88 9.44
N TRP A 34 14.15 -0.93 10.06
CA TRP A 34 15.12 -0.08 9.39
C TRP A 34 16.51 -0.72 9.39
N SER A 35 17.17 -0.77 8.24
CA SER A 35 18.57 -1.17 8.08
C SER A 35 19.30 -0.15 7.22
N ASP A 36 20.46 0.30 7.67
CA ASP A 36 21.28 1.26 6.91
C ASP A 36 21.75 0.68 5.56
N ALA A 37 21.87 -0.64 5.46
CA ALA A 37 22.25 -1.31 4.22
C ALA A 37 21.07 -1.50 3.26
N ASP A 38 19.84 -1.63 3.78
CA ASP A 38 18.71 -2.19 3.03
C ASP A 38 17.46 -1.30 3.02
N GLY A 39 17.47 -0.18 3.74
CA GLY A 39 16.33 0.72 3.88
C GLY A 39 15.29 0.20 4.89
N LEU A 40 14.05 0.66 4.77
CA LEU A 40 12.94 0.18 5.58
C LEU A 40 12.34 -1.06 4.94
N SER A 41 12.16 -2.15 5.67
CA SER A 41 11.50 -3.35 5.16
C SER A 41 10.69 -4.10 6.21
N CYS A 42 9.61 -4.76 5.76
CA CYS A 42 8.93 -5.84 6.45
C CYS A 42 8.39 -6.82 5.37
N LYS A 43 7.73 -7.91 5.77
CA LYS A 43 7.21 -8.91 4.81
C LYS A 43 6.25 -8.35 3.74
N ARG A 44 5.67 -7.17 3.96
CA ARG A 44 4.68 -6.54 3.09
C ARG A 44 5.15 -5.27 2.40
N PHE A 45 6.25 -4.70 2.85
CA PHE A 45 6.62 -3.35 2.47
C PHE A 45 8.13 -3.23 2.42
N GLY A 46 8.64 -2.48 1.45
CA GLY A 46 10.04 -2.16 1.33
C GLY A 46 10.25 -0.78 0.71
N TYR A 47 11.17 0.00 1.28
CA TYR A 47 11.60 1.28 0.76
C TYR A 47 13.12 1.44 0.85
N LYS A 48 13.73 1.86 -0.26
CA LYS A 48 15.12 2.30 -0.29
C LYS A 48 15.35 3.28 -1.44
N GLU A 49 15.86 4.48 -1.15
CA GLU A 49 16.34 5.44 -2.16
C GLU A 49 15.32 5.70 -3.31
N GLY A 50 14.06 5.99 -2.97
CA GLY A 50 12.99 6.22 -3.96
C GLY A 50 12.40 4.95 -4.58
N ARG A 51 12.94 3.77 -4.28
CA ARG A 51 12.36 2.47 -4.67
C ARG A 51 11.38 1.99 -3.63
N VAL A 52 10.23 1.52 -4.09
CA VAL A 52 9.13 1.05 -3.25
C VAL A 52 8.63 -0.29 -3.72
N VAL A 53 8.42 -1.20 -2.79
CA VAL A 53 7.71 -2.45 -3.03
C VAL A 53 6.64 -2.62 -1.96
N PHE A 54 5.41 -2.88 -2.37
CA PHE A 54 4.29 -3.04 -1.46
C PHE A 54 3.41 -4.21 -1.87
N LEU A 55 3.39 -5.24 -1.03
CA LEU A 55 2.58 -6.43 -1.17
C LEU A 55 1.30 -6.29 -0.35
N PHE A 56 0.18 -6.22 -1.05
CA PHE A 56 -1.14 -6.20 -0.46
C PHE A 56 -1.66 -7.64 -0.29
N ASN A 57 -2.28 -7.93 0.87
CA ASN A 57 -2.83 -9.24 1.26
C ASN A 57 -1.82 -10.40 1.34
N SER A 58 -0.69 -10.22 2.04
CA SER A 58 0.35 -11.26 2.12
C SER A 58 -0.04 -12.55 2.84
N HIS A 59 -1.18 -12.61 3.53
CA HIS A 59 -1.59 -13.79 4.30
C HIS A 59 -1.89 -15.00 3.42
N GLU A 60 -2.17 -14.78 2.12
CA GLU A 60 -2.55 -15.82 1.16
C GLU A 60 -1.39 -16.23 0.24
N HIS A 61 -0.17 -15.72 0.44
CA HIS A 61 0.90 -15.84 -0.55
C HIS A 61 2.21 -16.36 0.03
N SER A 62 2.72 -17.43 -0.58
CA SER A 62 4.08 -17.94 -0.39
C SER A 62 5.04 -17.15 -1.27
N ILE A 63 5.34 -15.91 -0.91
CA ILE A 63 6.39 -15.12 -1.58
C ILE A 63 7.71 -15.44 -0.89
N ASP A 64 8.74 -15.74 -1.67
CA ASP A 64 10.10 -15.83 -1.17
C ASP A 64 10.44 -14.53 -0.41
N PRO A 65 10.77 -14.60 0.90
CA PRO A 65 11.05 -13.42 1.71
C PRO A 65 12.17 -12.54 1.14
N ASP A 66 13.06 -13.09 0.31
CA ASP A 66 14.17 -12.36 -0.31
C ASP A 66 13.78 -11.69 -1.64
N LEU A 67 12.65 -12.07 -2.25
CA LEU A 67 12.24 -11.55 -3.55
C LEU A 67 11.95 -10.05 -3.48
N LEU A 68 11.13 -9.58 -2.55
CA LEU A 68 10.79 -8.15 -2.46
C LEU A 68 12.00 -7.29 -2.08
N PRO A 69 12.83 -7.67 -1.08
CA PRO A 69 14.09 -6.96 -0.80
C PRO A 69 15.05 -6.92 -1.98
N SER A 70 15.05 -7.93 -2.85
CA SER A 70 15.94 -7.94 -4.03
C SER A 70 15.65 -6.80 -4.99
N PHE A 71 14.40 -6.33 -5.11
CA PHE A 71 14.04 -5.16 -5.90
C PHE A 71 14.77 -3.90 -5.43
N LEU A 72 14.79 -3.70 -4.11
CA LEU A 72 15.39 -2.52 -3.46
C LEU A 72 16.90 -2.42 -3.71
N LYS A 73 17.55 -3.55 -4.00
CA LYS A 73 19.00 -3.63 -4.22
C LYS A 73 19.39 -3.69 -5.69
N CYS A 74 18.48 -4.09 -6.58
CA CYS A 74 18.77 -4.22 -7.99
C CYS A 74 18.70 -2.86 -8.72
N LYS A 75 19.19 -2.82 -9.96
CA LYS A 75 19.10 -1.63 -10.84
C LYS A 75 18.03 -1.76 -11.93
N LYS A 76 17.18 -2.79 -11.85
CA LYS A 76 16.14 -3.04 -12.85
C LYS A 76 15.00 -2.03 -12.67
N THR A 77 14.36 -1.65 -13.77
CA THR A 77 13.10 -0.89 -13.70
C THR A 77 12.01 -1.75 -13.06
N PRO A 78 10.96 -1.15 -12.47
CA PRO A 78 9.87 -1.90 -11.85
C PRO A 78 9.28 -2.99 -12.77
N ARG A 79 8.95 -2.63 -14.02
CA ARG A 79 8.45 -3.57 -15.04
C ARG A 79 9.42 -4.72 -15.33
N ARG A 80 10.71 -4.42 -15.53
CA ARG A 80 11.70 -5.47 -15.81
C ARG A 80 11.95 -6.38 -14.62
N PHE A 81 11.92 -5.83 -13.42
CA PHE A 81 12.05 -6.62 -12.21
C PHE A 81 10.96 -7.71 -12.12
N VAL A 82 9.70 -7.35 -12.38
CA VAL A 82 8.57 -8.28 -12.27
C VAL A 82 8.45 -9.23 -13.46
N GLU A 83 8.82 -8.78 -14.66
CA GLU A 83 8.86 -9.63 -15.86
C GLU A 83 9.95 -10.72 -15.79
N ASP A 84 11.03 -10.45 -15.04
CA ASP A 84 12.14 -11.38 -14.86
C ASP A 84 11.93 -12.38 -13.72
N PHE A 85 10.74 -12.43 -13.11
CA PHE A 85 10.44 -13.41 -12.07
C PHE A 85 10.59 -14.83 -12.62
N PRO A 86 11.31 -15.73 -11.90
CA PRO A 86 11.41 -17.11 -12.31
C PRO A 86 10.02 -17.74 -12.41
N GLN A 87 9.78 -18.55 -13.44
CA GLN A 87 8.47 -19.19 -13.65
C GLN A 87 8.00 -19.97 -12.39
N LYS A 88 8.94 -20.61 -11.68
CA LYS A 88 8.67 -21.30 -10.41
C LYS A 88 8.11 -20.35 -9.34
N GLU A 89 8.62 -19.13 -9.25
CA GLU A 89 8.09 -18.10 -8.33
C GLU A 89 6.70 -17.63 -8.77
N VAL A 90 6.52 -17.41 -10.08
CA VAL A 90 5.21 -17.05 -10.65
C VAL A 90 4.14 -18.09 -10.30
N GLU A 91 4.49 -19.36 -10.38
CA GLU A 91 3.62 -20.48 -10.02
C GLU A 91 3.36 -20.57 -8.51
N ASN A 92 4.36 -20.26 -7.68
CA ASN A 92 4.24 -20.24 -6.22
C ASN A 92 3.38 -19.08 -5.69
N PHE A 93 3.24 -17.98 -6.43
CA PHE A 93 2.35 -16.91 -6.02
C PHE A 93 0.91 -17.42 -5.94
N GLY A 94 0.29 -17.19 -4.78
CA GLY A 94 -1.09 -17.56 -4.54
C GLY A 94 -2.09 -16.78 -5.41
N PRO A 95 -3.37 -17.22 -5.47
CA PRO A 95 -4.43 -16.43 -6.07
C PRO A 95 -4.56 -15.09 -5.35
N ASN A 96 -5.10 -14.07 -6.00
CA ASN A 96 -5.30 -12.72 -5.46
C ASN A 96 -4.03 -11.93 -5.13
N LEU A 97 -2.86 -12.29 -5.68
CA LEU A 97 -1.64 -11.47 -5.58
C LEU A 97 -1.95 -10.04 -6.01
N LYS A 98 -1.54 -9.06 -5.18
CA LYS A 98 -1.60 -7.63 -5.48
C LYS A 98 -0.30 -6.99 -5.00
N LEU A 99 0.55 -6.62 -5.95
CA LEU A 99 1.87 -6.08 -5.69
C LEU A 99 2.03 -4.74 -6.40
N LEU A 100 2.48 -3.73 -5.69
CA LEU A 100 2.95 -2.47 -6.27
C LEU A 100 4.46 -2.45 -6.24
N VAL A 101 5.08 -2.05 -7.36
CA VAL A 101 6.52 -1.86 -7.48
C VAL A 101 6.77 -0.50 -8.13
N ALA A 102 7.48 0.38 -7.43
CA ALA A 102 7.73 1.75 -7.85
C ALA A 102 9.23 2.09 -7.82
N ASP A 103 9.65 2.93 -8.75
CA ASP A 103 10.92 3.65 -8.69
C ASP A 103 10.63 5.13 -9.01
N VAL A 104 10.52 5.91 -7.94
CA VAL A 104 10.12 7.33 -7.99
C VAL A 104 11.12 8.16 -8.79
N ASN A 105 12.40 7.78 -8.78
CA ASN A 105 13.44 8.52 -9.52
C ASN A 105 13.31 8.36 -11.05
N THR A 106 12.67 7.28 -11.50
CA THR A 106 12.46 7.00 -12.92
C THR A 106 11.02 7.21 -13.35
N GLU A 107 10.20 7.75 -12.45
CA GLU A 107 8.77 7.99 -12.65
C GLU A 107 8.00 6.72 -13.09
N SER A 108 8.41 5.55 -12.59
CA SER A 108 7.83 4.27 -12.98
C SER A 108 7.12 3.59 -11.81
N LEU A 109 5.86 3.22 -12.02
CA LEU A 109 5.05 2.46 -11.09
C LEU A 109 4.31 1.36 -11.85
N VAL A 110 4.40 0.13 -11.36
CA VAL A 110 3.64 -1.00 -11.90
C VAL A 110 2.79 -1.65 -10.83
N TYR A 111 1.58 -2.02 -11.23
CA TYR A 111 0.70 -2.89 -10.50
C TYR A 111 0.79 -4.30 -11.07
N VAL A 112 1.01 -5.26 -10.18
CA VAL A 112 1.13 -6.67 -10.53
C VAL A 112 0.04 -7.46 -9.83
N SER A 113 -0.65 -8.28 -10.61
CA SER A 113 -1.71 -9.13 -10.07
C SER A 113 -1.71 -10.55 -10.63
N LYS A 114 -2.28 -11.44 -9.82
CA LYS A 114 -2.59 -12.84 -10.18
C LYS A 114 -3.98 -13.15 -9.66
N GLN A 115 -4.93 -13.44 -10.54
CA GLN A 115 -6.32 -13.66 -10.17
C GLN A 115 -6.59 -15.11 -9.73
N SER A 116 -5.89 -16.08 -10.33
CA SER A 116 -6.04 -17.51 -10.01
C SER A 116 -4.68 -18.18 -9.83
N GLY A 117 -4.61 -19.18 -8.95
CA GLY A 117 -3.39 -19.98 -8.76
C GLY A 117 -2.92 -20.68 -10.04
N ASP A 118 -3.85 -21.02 -10.93
CA ASP A 118 -3.57 -21.70 -12.20
C ASP A 118 -3.02 -20.75 -13.30
N GLU A 119 -3.03 -19.44 -13.06
CA GLU A 119 -2.44 -18.49 -14.01
C GLU A 119 -0.92 -18.68 -14.06
N LYS A 120 -0.42 -19.04 -15.24
CA LYS A 120 1.02 -19.23 -15.49
C LYS A 120 1.79 -17.93 -15.70
N LYS A 121 1.09 -16.80 -15.73
CA LYS A 121 1.66 -15.48 -16.01
C LYS A 121 1.04 -14.46 -15.08
N LEU A 122 1.87 -13.52 -14.63
CA LEU A 122 1.42 -12.34 -13.92
C LEU A 122 0.83 -11.34 -14.89
N ARG A 123 -0.19 -10.62 -14.42
CA ARG A 123 -0.66 -9.40 -15.08
C ARG A 123 0.17 -8.25 -14.55
N VAL A 124 0.71 -7.44 -15.47
CA VAL A 124 1.60 -6.32 -15.15
C VAL A 124 1.08 -5.10 -15.89
N ASP A 125 0.52 -4.18 -15.13
CA ASP A 125 -0.10 -2.95 -15.61
C ASP A 125 0.78 -1.77 -15.17
N ASP A 126 1.16 -0.91 -16.13
CA ASP A 126 1.77 0.37 -15.77
C ASP A 126 0.70 1.27 -15.14
N VAL A 127 1.06 1.98 -14.08
CA VAL A 127 0.14 2.83 -13.35
C VAL A 127 0.38 4.28 -13.76
N ASP A 128 -0.65 4.88 -14.33
CA ASP A 128 -0.65 6.30 -14.70
C ASP A 128 -0.51 7.19 -13.47
N HIS A 129 -0.14 8.47 -13.67
CA HIS A 129 -0.17 9.45 -12.59
C HIS A 129 -1.61 9.76 -12.18
N GLY A 130 -1.84 9.89 -10.88
CA GLY A 130 -3.16 10.16 -10.33
C GLY A 130 -3.38 9.53 -8.96
N VAL A 131 -4.65 9.47 -8.57
CA VAL A 131 -5.09 8.85 -7.32
C VAL A 131 -5.71 7.50 -7.62
N HIS A 132 -5.13 6.47 -7.02
CA HIS A 132 -5.47 5.07 -7.25
C HIS A 132 -5.88 4.38 -5.97
N THR A 133 -6.60 3.28 -6.13
CA THR A 133 -7.09 2.45 -5.03
C THR A 133 -6.77 0.99 -5.25
N ILE A 134 -6.39 0.29 -4.18
CA ILE A 134 -6.24 -1.16 -4.15
C ILE A 134 -7.07 -1.68 -3.00
N SER A 135 -8.00 -2.58 -3.30
CA SER A 135 -8.76 -3.31 -2.30
C SER A 135 -8.65 -4.82 -2.56
N VAL A 136 -9.27 -5.62 -1.70
CA VAL A 136 -9.44 -7.07 -1.94
C VAL A 136 -10.07 -7.33 -3.31
N SER A 137 -10.96 -6.45 -3.76
CA SER A 137 -11.65 -6.57 -5.05
C SER A 137 -10.66 -6.42 -6.21
N GLY A 138 -9.67 -5.53 -6.11
CA GLY A 138 -8.68 -5.29 -7.16
C GLY A 138 -8.17 -3.85 -7.20
N PHE A 139 -7.43 -3.54 -8.27
CA PHE A 139 -6.91 -2.22 -8.58
C PHE A 139 -7.98 -1.37 -9.29
N ASP A 140 -8.22 -0.15 -8.78
CA ASP A 140 -9.15 0.84 -9.31
C ASP A 140 -10.55 0.34 -9.67
N ILE A 141 -11.03 -0.65 -8.91
CA ILE A 141 -12.38 -1.17 -9.09
C ILE A 141 -13.41 -0.14 -8.67
N ILE A 142 -14.45 -0.02 -9.50
CA ILE A 142 -15.61 0.84 -9.24
C ILE A 142 -16.51 0.13 -8.22
N ASN A 143 -16.12 0.21 -6.95
CA ASN A 143 -17.02 -0.08 -5.84
C ASN A 143 -17.29 1.21 -5.05
N ILE A 144 -18.38 1.23 -4.28
CA ILE A 144 -18.85 2.46 -3.62
C ILE A 144 -17.83 2.98 -2.59
N LYS A 145 -17.10 2.09 -1.91
CA LYS A 145 -16.13 2.45 -0.86
C LYS A 145 -14.87 3.07 -1.47
N ASP A 146 -14.30 2.40 -2.47
CA ASP A 146 -13.09 2.83 -3.17
C ASP A 146 -13.35 4.17 -3.89
N THR A 147 -14.55 4.32 -4.49
CA THR A 147 -14.99 5.57 -5.12
C THR A 147 -15.07 6.73 -4.13
N ILE A 148 -15.68 6.50 -2.95
CA ILE A 148 -15.78 7.52 -1.90
C ILE A 148 -14.38 7.88 -1.36
N LEU A 149 -13.53 6.88 -1.12
CA LEU A 149 -12.18 7.08 -0.61
C LEU A 149 -11.34 7.91 -1.57
N ARG A 150 -11.30 7.51 -2.85
CA ARG A 150 -10.64 8.25 -3.92
C ARG A 150 -11.18 9.67 -4.05
N GLY A 151 -12.50 9.84 -3.98
CA GLY A 151 -13.15 11.16 -4.02
C GLY A 151 -12.78 12.07 -2.84
N ASN A 152 -12.67 11.53 -1.62
CA ASN A 152 -12.23 12.29 -0.45
C ASN A 152 -10.77 12.72 -0.59
N PHE A 153 -9.92 11.79 -0.98
CA PHE A 153 -8.50 12.03 -1.17
C PHE A 153 -8.25 13.10 -2.26
N ASN A 154 -8.94 12.99 -3.40
CA ASN A 154 -8.93 14.02 -4.46
C ASN A 154 -9.41 15.39 -3.98
N ARG A 155 -10.52 15.48 -3.22
CA ARG A 155 -11.04 16.76 -2.72
C ARG A 155 -10.07 17.47 -1.79
N MET A 156 -9.41 16.69 -0.96
CA MET A 156 -8.41 17.20 -0.03
C MET A 156 -7.19 17.70 -0.79
N ILE A 157 -6.66 16.96 -1.77
CA ILE A 157 -5.57 17.45 -2.64
C ILE A 157 -5.97 18.72 -3.38
N ALA A 158 -7.14 18.72 -4.04
CA ALA A 158 -7.61 19.86 -4.83
C ALA A 158 -7.84 21.13 -4.00
N GLY A 159 -8.04 20.99 -2.69
CA GLY A 159 -8.15 22.11 -1.75
C GLY A 159 -6.83 22.80 -1.43
N HIS A 160 -5.70 22.30 -1.94
CA HIS A 160 -4.36 22.81 -1.67
C HIS A 160 -3.59 23.11 -2.96
N ALA A 161 -2.79 24.18 -2.94
CA ALA A 161 -1.94 24.58 -4.08
C ALA A 161 -0.73 23.65 -4.27
N GLU A 162 -0.30 23.02 -3.19
CA GLU A 162 0.73 21.99 -3.12
C GLU A 162 0.13 20.78 -2.39
N LEU A 163 0.79 19.62 -2.47
CA LEU A 163 0.34 18.46 -1.72
C LEU A 163 0.33 18.80 -0.22
N PRO A 164 -0.83 18.70 0.46
CA PRO A 164 -0.87 18.95 1.89
C PRO A 164 0.05 17.96 2.59
N PRO A 165 0.66 18.34 3.73
CA PRO A 165 1.47 17.42 4.51
C PRO A 165 0.70 16.13 4.77
N ILE A 166 1.34 14.96 4.57
CA ILE A 166 0.65 13.67 4.78
C ILE A 166 0.02 13.60 6.15
N GLN A 167 0.65 14.15 7.18
CA GLN A 167 0.04 14.24 8.51
C GLN A 167 -1.34 14.89 8.47
N LYS A 168 -1.50 16.01 7.76
CA LYS A 168 -2.77 16.70 7.62
C LYS A 168 -3.76 15.90 6.77
N ILE A 169 -3.27 15.27 5.70
CA ILE A 169 -4.06 14.35 4.89
C ILE A 169 -4.66 13.23 5.75
N VAL A 170 -3.80 12.61 6.55
CA VAL A 170 -4.15 11.57 7.50
C VAL A 170 -5.14 12.16 8.49
N GLU A 171 -4.77 13.19 9.26
CA GLU A 171 -5.63 13.85 10.26
C GLU A 171 -7.03 14.23 9.73
N ASP A 172 -7.13 14.74 8.50
CA ASP A 172 -8.43 15.11 7.91
C ASP A 172 -9.25 13.88 7.48
N LEU A 173 -8.60 12.82 6.98
CA LEU A 173 -9.22 11.51 6.76
C LEU A 173 -9.56 10.79 8.08
N MET A 174 -8.84 11.10 9.16
CA MET A 174 -9.04 10.57 10.52
C MET A 174 -10.14 11.29 11.29
N ARG A 175 -10.32 12.60 11.07
CA ARG A 175 -11.25 13.48 11.81
C ARG A 175 -12.72 13.19 11.57
N LYS A 176 -13.05 12.64 10.40
CA LYS A 176 -14.41 12.17 10.08
C LYS A 176 -14.31 10.67 9.92
N PRO A 177 -15.14 9.86 10.63
CA PRO A 177 -15.02 8.41 10.59
C PRO A 177 -15.02 8.01 9.13
N PRO A 178 -13.90 7.47 8.62
CA PRO A 178 -13.87 7.12 7.23
C PRO A 178 -14.84 5.95 7.12
N PHE A 179 -15.57 5.91 6.02
CA PHE A 179 -16.75 5.07 5.74
C PHE A 179 -16.52 3.54 5.83
N PHE A 180 -15.51 3.07 6.57
CA PHE A 180 -15.12 1.70 6.81
C PHE A 180 -15.80 1.05 8.02
N ILE A 181 -16.44 1.82 8.92
CA ILE A 181 -17.26 1.30 10.02
C ILE A 181 -18.63 0.85 9.49
N GLY A 182 -18.62 -0.17 8.65
CA GLY A 182 -19.80 -0.91 8.19
C GLY A 182 -19.72 -2.36 8.64
N SER A 183 -19.22 -2.62 9.84
CA SER A 183 -19.60 -3.81 10.62
C SER A 183 -19.18 -3.54 12.05
N VAL A 184 -20.15 -3.16 12.86
CA VAL A 184 -20.15 -3.57 14.25
C VAL A 184 -19.99 -5.09 14.19
N ASP A 185 -18.94 -5.65 14.80
CA ASP A 185 -18.91 -7.10 15.00
C ASP A 185 -20.16 -7.49 15.79
N SER A 186 -20.65 -8.73 15.62
CA SER A 186 -21.88 -9.22 16.26
C SER A 186 -21.98 -8.92 17.76
N ASP A 187 -20.83 -8.69 18.40
CA ASP A 187 -20.65 -8.48 19.84
C ASP A 187 -20.47 -7.00 20.24
N GLY A 188 -20.63 -6.03 19.33
CA GLY A 188 -20.60 -4.60 19.67
C GLY A 188 -19.20 -3.99 19.85
N ALA A 189 -18.13 -4.77 19.66
CA ALA A 189 -16.75 -4.30 19.78
C ALA A 189 -16.37 -3.36 18.63
N ARG A 190 -15.71 -2.24 18.96
CA ARG A 190 -15.09 -1.34 17.98
C ARG A 190 -13.80 -2.00 17.50
N ARG A 191 -13.67 -2.23 16.19
CA ARG A 191 -12.43 -2.76 15.62
C ARG A 191 -11.33 -1.70 15.72
N THR A 192 -10.18 -2.07 16.26
CA THR A 192 -8.95 -1.28 16.17
C THR A 192 -8.62 -1.07 14.69
N VAL A 193 -8.47 0.17 14.26
CA VAL A 193 -8.06 0.51 12.89
C VAL A 193 -6.65 1.05 12.93
N ARG A 194 -5.74 0.49 12.14
CA ARG A 194 -4.38 1.05 11.97
C ARG A 194 -4.27 1.66 10.58
N ILE A 195 -3.77 2.89 10.52
CA ILE A 195 -3.47 3.56 9.26
C ILE A 195 -1.99 3.90 9.20
N PHE A 196 -1.40 3.61 8.05
CA PHE A 196 -0.02 3.93 7.71
C PHE A 196 -0.02 4.93 6.57
N GLY A 197 0.74 6.01 6.73
CA GLY A 197 0.95 7.02 5.71
C GLY A 197 2.43 7.14 5.36
N MET A 198 2.72 7.29 4.07
CA MET A 198 4.08 7.38 3.56
C MET A 198 4.21 8.44 2.49
N ASP A 199 5.23 9.29 2.64
CA ASP A 199 5.57 10.39 1.74
C ASP A 199 6.96 10.18 1.16
N ILE A 200 7.04 9.99 -0.14
CA ILE A 200 8.29 9.73 -0.86
C ILE A 200 8.42 10.75 -1.98
N GLU A 201 9.57 11.39 -2.06
CA GLU A 201 9.95 12.33 -3.12
C GLU A 201 11.29 11.90 -3.70
N ALA A 202 11.49 12.00 -5.02
CA ALA A 202 12.71 11.60 -5.72
C ALA A 202 13.99 12.24 -5.11
N ASN A 203 13.88 13.48 -4.63
CA ASN A 203 15.01 14.25 -4.11
C ASN A 203 15.06 14.33 -2.58
N ARG A 204 14.22 13.56 -1.86
CA ARG A 204 14.16 13.60 -0.39
C ARG A 204 14.60 12.27 0.23
N LEU A 205 15.80 12.27 0.78
CA LEU A 205 16.33 11.18 1.60
C LEU A 205 16.37 11.70 3.06
N PRO A 206 15.26 11.59 3.82
CA PRO A 206 14.41 10.39 3.90
C PRO A 206 12.93 10.58 3.52
N ALA A 207 12.27 9.45 3.21
CA ALA A 207 10.82 9.35 3.19
C ALA A 207 10.25 9.69 4.59
N ARG A 208 9.06 10.30 4.63
CA ARG A 208 8.36 10.54 5.91
C ARG A 208 7.32 9.45 6.12
N PHE A 209 7.26 8.96 7.35
CA PHE A 209 6.38 7.88 7.77
C PHE A 209 5.46 8.38 8.87
N TYR A 210 4.22 7.93 8.81
CA TYR A 210 3.17 8.28 9.75
C TYR A 210 2.41 7.00 10.10
N GLU A 211 2.17 6.79 11.39
CA GLU A 211 1.36 5.69 11.89
C GLU A 211 0.36 6.27 12.89
N SER A 212 -0.87 5.79 12.85
CA SER A 212 -1.85 6.12 13.88
C SER A 212 -2.81 4.96 14.09
N HIS A 213 -3.31 4.86 15.32
CA HIS A 213 -4.15 3.75 15.79
C HIS A 213 -5.42 4.27 16.41
N LEU A 214 -6.54 3.65 16.04
CA LEU A 214 -7.81 3.87 16.72
C LEU A 214 -7.88 2.93 17.92
N ASN A 215 -7.88 3.47 19.13
CA ASN A 215 -8.02 2.67 20.34
C ASN A 215 -9.46 2.13 20.51
N ASP A 216 -9.67 1.27 21.51
CA ASP A 216 -10.98 0.65 21.79
C ASP A 216 -12.08 1.70 22.13
N LYS A 217 -11.68 2.89 22.55
CA LYS A 217 -12.57 4.03 22.83
C LYS A 217 -12.93 4.81 21.57
N GLY A 218 -12.42 4.43 20.40
CA GLY A 218 -12.64 5.14 19.14
C GLY A 218 -11.90 6.47 19.07
N GLU A 219 -10.80 6.60 19.80
CA GLU A 219 -9.93 7.79 19.80
C GLU A 219 -8.63 7.47 19.07
N TRP A 220 -8.09 8.44 18.33
CA TRP A 220 -6.82 8.28 17.62
C TRP A 220 -5.64 8.51 18.57
N GLU A 221 -4.68 7.59 18.53
CA GLU A 221 -3.39 7.66 19.21
C GLU A 221 -2.28 7.74 18.15
N SER A 222 -1.26 8.57 18.43
CA SER A 222 -0.09 8.83 17.59
C SER A 222 1.18 8.37 18.27
#